data_AF-C6RG26-F1
#
_entry.id   AF-C6RG26-F1
#
_cell.length_a   1.000
_cell.length_b   1.000
_cell.length_c   1.000
_cell.angle_alpha   90.00
_cell.angle_beta   90.00
_cell.angle_gamma   90.00
#
_symmetry.space_group_name_H-M   'P 1'
#
loop_
_entity.id
_entity.type
_entity.pdbx_description
1 polymer ?
#
loop_
_entity_poly.entity_id
_entity_poly.type
_entity_poly.pdbx_seq_one_letter_code
_entity_poly.pdbx_strand_id
1 'polypeptide(L)'
;MNSAVCASALSSLDKFDKNFDSAANKEKIAMHQELRTLYVKSIMENNVNLRVQSLTRLIKSSKALGLDTKPYEKELASIPQSAKPSEEKPKQEIKQVKKEQQKQEPKQKEVKLSQLSSAPLAVQNTKTVKNQTLQLLEALDNDGNFELKFNRQLNGNDIKKTDLNQKGSYKTIYEFKGIWSGGKLQRFKNYLVDEIRISQFDEKIVRVVFVSQFEPNLKLRVDNQSLIFSKAKPTQSQNLTSQNSKQKNHQPSIKQELPKIAANSKSEITQIQQQKATQHQAQNQKLAQQKQEKVAAQTKTDAKKTQSTTEKDEQEIVLAPVKTAATKKTTSAKGKVVVLDAGHGGDDPGAINGSLKEKNIVLSIAQKAGKELQERGYKVYYTRSKDKFINLRDRTKYANDKAADLFISIHANAAPSKTKAATMRGIETFFLSPARSERSKNAAALENKSDIEEMNYFSKQTFLNFLNREKIIASNKLAIDVQREVLARAKSVSSKASDGGVREAPFWVLVGALMPAVLLEVGYITHPSEGDLINNSKYQDALAKGLADGIDVYFSNQQ
;
A
#
# COMPACT_ATOMS: atom_id res chain seq x y z
N MET A 1 -5.52 31.74 0.58
CA MET A 1 -6.35 30.79 1.37
C MET A 1 -5.55 29.90 2.34
N ASN A 2 -4.22 29.77 2.24
CA ASN A 2 -3.42 28.89 3.13
C ASN A 2 -3.18 29.39 4.57
N SER A 3 -3.36 30.68 4.90
CA SER A 3 -3.05 31.20 6.24
C SER A 3 -4.11 30.88 7.30
N ALA A 4 -5.41 30.96 6.95
CA ALA A 4 -6.51 30.70 7.87
C ALA A 4 -6.61 29.21 8.30
N VAL A 5 -6.22 28.30 7.40
CA VAL A 5 -6.29 26.85 7.59
C VAL A 5 -5.14 26.32 8.46
N CYS A 6 -3.98 27.01 8.48
CA CYS A 6 -2.90 26.75 9.43
C CYS A 6 -3.22 27.27 10.84
N ALA A 7 -3.86 28.44 10.94
CA ALA A 7 -4.28 29.01 12.22
C ALA A 7 -5.29 28.11 12.95
N SER A 8 -6.24 27.51 12.22
CA SER A 8 -7.21 26.59 12.81
C SER A 8 -6.57 25.29 13.32
N ALA A 9 -5.59 24.75 12.60
CA ALA A 9 -4.88 23.53 13.01
C ALA A 9 -4.02 23.73 14.27
N LEU A 10 -3.34 24.87 14.37
CA LEU A 10 -2.57 25.25 15.57
C LEU A 10 -3.52 25.46 16.76
N SER A 11 -4.68 26.09 16.55
CA SER A 11 -5.68 26.30 17.60
C SER A 11 -6.22 24.99 18.19
N SER A 12 -6.41 23.95 17.36
CA SER A 12 -6.84 22.62 17.82
C SER A 12 -5.75 21.90 18.63
N LEU A 13 -4.47 22.06 18.27
CA LEU A 13 -3.35 21.49 19.01
C LEU A 13 -3.17 22.19 20.37
N ASP A 14 -3.30 23.52 20.42
CA ASP A 14 -3.24 24.29 21.66
C ASP A 14 -4.40 23.94 22.60
N LYS A 15 -5.60 23.75 22.04
CA LYS A 15 -6.78 23.30 22.79
C LYS A 15 -6.57 21.92 23.39
N PHE A 16 -5.92 21.01 22.65
CA PHE A 16 -5.54 19.70 23.17
C PHE A 16 -4.58 19.83 24.35
N ASP A 17 -3.50 20.59 24.19
CA ASP A 17 -2.46 20.70 25.23
C ASP A 17 -2.97 21.31 26.53
N LYS A 18 -3.89 22.28 26.44
CA LYS A 18 -4.49 22.94 27.61
C LYS A 18 -5.49 22.06 28.36
N ASN A 19 -6.28 21.27 27.63
CA ASN A 19 -7.51 20.69 28.19
C ASN A 19 -7.48 19.17 28.31
N PHE A 20 -6.58 18.47 27.60
CA PHE A 20 -6.67 17.02 27.47
C PHE A 20 -6.54 16.28 28.80
N ASP A 21 -5.63 16.68 29.68
CA ASP A 21 -5.34 15.92 30.90
C ASP A 21 -6.52 16.00 31.90
N SER A 22 -7.15 17.17 32.02
CA SER A 22 -8.32 17.43 32.87
C SER A 22 -9.67 17.04 32.25
N ALA A 23 -9.71 16.73 30.96
CA ALA A 23 -10.95 16.41 30.25
C ALA A 23 -11.59 15.09 30.69
N ALA A 24 -12.92 15.03 30.62
CA ALA A 24 -13.68 13.80 30.82
C ALA A 24 -13.42 12.79 29.69
N ASN A 25 -13.68 11.50 29.93
CA ASN A 25 -13.35 10.45 28.95
C ASN A 25 -14.02 10.66 27.58
N LYS A 26 -15.26 11.16 27.56
CA LYS A 26 -16.00 11.51 26.32
C LYS A 26 -15.29 12.61 25.52
N GLU A 27 -14.75 13.62 26.21
CA GLU A 27 -14.02 14.73 25.60
C GLU A 27 -12.63 14.30 25.13
N LYS A 28 -11.94 13.44 25.89
CA LYS A 28 -10.66 12.81 25.48
C LYS A 28 -10.82 12.02 24.18
N ILE A 29 -11.94 11.30 24.01
CA ILE A 29 -12.27 10.61 22.75
C ILE A 29 -12.46 11.61 21.60
N ALA A 30 -13.20 12.70 21.82
CA ALA A 30 -13.42 13.72 20.80
C ALA A 30 -12.11 14.40 20.37
N MET A 31 -11.27 14.78 21.34
CA MET A 31 -9.94 15.35 21.11
C MET A 31 -9.01 14.36 20.39
N HIS A 32 -9.05 13.07 20.74
CA HIS A 32 -8.30 12.03 20.02
C HIS A 32 -8.76 11.91 18.56
N GLN A 33 -10.06 12.00 18.29
CA GLN A 33 -10.58 12.00 16.92
C GLN A 33 -10.12 13.23 16.13
N GLU A 34 -10.14 14.41 16.74
CA GLU A 34 -9.65 15.67 16.14
C GLU A 34 -8.16 15.58 15.77
N LEU A 35 -7.33 15.01 16.65
CA LEU A 35 -5.92 14.75 16.35
C LEU A 35 -5.70 13.77 15.19
N ARG A 36 -6.57 12.75 15.05
CA ARG A 36 -6.51 11.84 13.91
C ARG A 36 -6.82 12.57 12.61
N THR A 37 -7.75 13.52 12.64
CA THR A 37 -8.06 14.40 11.50
C THR A 37 -6.86 15.27 11.13
N LEU A 38 -6.21 15.91 12.11
CA LEU A 38 -5.02 16.74 11.89
C LEU A 38 -3.83 15.93 11.34
N TYR A 39 -3.62 14.72 11.87
CA TYR A 39 -2.61 13.80 11.37
C TYR A 39 -2.86 13.40 9.91
N VAL A 40 -4.10 13.07 9.54
CA VAL A 40 -4.45 12.78 8.14
C VAL A 40 -4.22 14.00 7.24
N LYS A 41 -4.68 15.18 7.68
CA LYS A 41 -4.49 16.43 6.95
C LYS A 41 -3.01 16.73 6.72
N SER A 42 -2.16 16.47 7.72
CA SER A 42 -0.71 16.65 7.60
C SER A 42 -0.06 15.78 6.52
N ILE A 43 -0.59 14.56 6.30
CA ILE A 43 -0.11 13.68 5.24
C ILE A 43 -0.56 14.22 3.87
N MET A 44 -1.81 14.67 3.76
CA MET A 44 -2.35 15.22 2.51
C MET A 44 -1.61 16.48 2.04
N GLU A 45 -1.24 17.34 2.99
CA GLU A 45 -0.56 18.61 2.72
C GLU A 45 0.97 18.44 2.65
N ASN A 46 1.49 17.23 2.82
CA ASN A 46 2.91 16.94 3.03
C ASN A 46 3.56 17.83 4.11
N ASN A 47 2.79 18.15 5.16
CA ASN A 47 3.19 19.02 6.25
C ASN A 47 3.85 18.20 7.36
N VAL A 48 5.17 18.01 7.23
CA VAL A 48 5.98 17.21 8.17
C VAL A 48 5.86 17.71 9.61
N ASN A 49 5.83 19.03 9.81
CA ASN A 49 5.72 19.63 11.14
C ASN A 49 4.38 19.29 11.80
N LEU A 50 3.27 19.54 11.09
CA LEU A 50 1.93 19.18 11.57
C LEU A 50 1.80 17.67 11.81
N ARG A 51 2.49 16.84 11.02
CA ARG A 51 2.51 15.37 11.16
C ARG A 51 3.18 14.95 12.45
N VAL A 52 4.36 15.50 12.75
CA VAL A 52 5.09 15.25 14.00
C VAL A 52 4.25 15.71 15.20
N GLN A 53 3.68 16.92 15.12
CA GLN A 53 2.84 17.48 16.19
C GLN A 53 1.58 16.65 16.46
N SER A 54 0.93 16.15 15.41
CA SER A 54 -0.27 15.33 15.52
C SER A 54 0.06 13.93 16.05
N LEU A 55 1.12 13.28 15.52
CA LEU A 55 1.56 11.94 15.97
C LEU A 55 1.95 11.94 17.45
N THR A 56 2.67 12.96 17.91
CA THR A 56 3.08 13.09 19.32
C THR A 56 1.87 13.10 20.26
N ARG A 57 0.84 13.89 19.92
CA ARG A 57 -0.38 14.01 20.72
C ARG A 57 -1.32 12.80 20.54
N LEU A 58 -1.27 12.12 19.40
CA LEU A 58 -1.97 10.85 19.18
C LEU A 58 -1.42 9.75 20.08
N ILE A 59 -0.11 9.66 20.25
CA ILE A 59 0.51 8.71 21.19
C ILE A 59 0.05 9.01 22.62
N LYS A 60 0.08 10.29 23.04
CA LYS A 60 -0.40 10.73 24.37
C LYS A 60 -1.87 10.33 24.60
N SER A 61 -2.74 10.67 23.65
CA SER A 61 -4.17 10.40 23.79
C SER A 61 -4.53 8.92 23.66
N SER A 62 -3.85 8.17 22.79
CA SER A 62 -4.00 6.70 22.70
C SER A 62 -3.65 6.03 24.03
N LYS A 63 -2.55 6.43 24.68
CA LYS A 63 -2.15 5.87 25.98
C LYS A 63 -3.21 6.13 27.06
N ALA A 64 -3.77 7.34 27.10
CA ALA A 64 -4.81 7.71 28.07
C ALA A 64 -6.15 6.99 27.81
N LEU A 65 -6.43 6.58 26.58
CA LEU A 65 -7.65 5.87 26.18
C LEU A 65 -7.49 4.34 26.12
N GLY A 66 -6.30 3.80 26.42
CA GLY A 66 -6.02 2.36 26.31
C GLY A 66 -5.98 1.83 24.87
N LEU A 67 -5.64 2.68 23.90
CA LEU A 67 -5.52 2.33 22.48
C LEU A 67 -4.05 2.02 22.10
N ASP A 68 -3.84 1.24 21.04
CA ASP A 68 -2.50 0.89 20.56
C ASP A 68 -1.73 2.14 20.08
N THR A 69 -0.51 2.30 20.60
CA THR A 69 0.40 3.42 20.29
C THR A 69 1.47 3.04 19.27
N LYS A 70 1.77 1.75 19.12
CA LYS A 70 2.91 1.25 18.33
C LYS A 70 2.91 1.73 16.87
N PRO A 71 1.75 1.83 16.17
CA PRO A 71 1.73 2.34 14.80
C PRO A 71 2.20 3.79 14.71
N TYR A 72 1.77 4.64 15.64
CA TYR A 72 2.13 6.06 15.68
C TYR A 72 3.58 6.27 16.10
N GLU A 73 4.08 5.48 17.05
CA GLU A 73 5.47 5.51 17.50
C GLU A 73 6.44 5.09 16.40
N LYS A 74 6.14 3.99 15.70
CA LYS A 74 6.95 3.50 14.57
C LYS A 74 7.01 4.54 13.45
N GLU A 75 5.90 5.22 13.19
CA GLU A 75 5.84 6.25 12.17
C GLU A 75 6.57 7.53 12.60
N LEU A 76 6.36 8.00 13.83
CA LEU A 76 7.08 9.15 14.37
C LEU A 76 8.60 8.93 14.35
N ALA A 77 9.06 7.71 14.64
CA ALA A 77 10.47 7.30 14.57
C ALA A 77 11.01 7.19 13.12
N SER A 78 10.12 7.05 12.14
CA SER A 78 10.48 6.99 10.70
C SER A 78 10.61 8.36 10.04
N ILE A 79 10.18 9.44 10.71
CA ILE A 79 10.27 10.81 10.19
C ILE A 79 11.67 11.39 10.53
N PRO A 80 12.46 11.85 9.54
CA PRO A 80 13.79 12.41 9.77
C PRO A 80 13.76 13.64 10.71
N GLN A 81 14.68 13.71 11.67
CA GLN A 81 14.71 14.75 12.72
C GLN A 81 15.08 16.18 12.26
N SER A 82 15.37 16.42 10.98
CA SER A 82 15.75 17.75 10.45
C SER A 82 14.58 18.74 10.28
N ALA A 83 13.37 18.40 10.75
CA ALA A 83 12.17 19.22 10.61
C ALA A 83 11.49 19.61 11.97
N LYS A 84 12.25 19.70 13.07
CA LYS A 84 11.75 20.29 14.33
C LYS A 84 12.16 21.77 14.43
N PRO A 85 11.24 22.70 14.77
CA PRO A 85 11.62 24.05 15.19
C PRO A 85 12.37 23.97 16.53
N SER A 86 13.36 24.82 16.70
CA SER A 86 14.04 25.07 17.98
C SER A 86 13.03 25.53 19.03
N GLU A 87 12.88 24.78 20.12
CA GLU A 87 12.31 25.32 21.36
C GLU A 87 13.30 26.33 21.94
N GLU A 88 12.96 27.62 21.92
CA GLU A 88 13.61 28.61 22.77
C GLU A 88 13.30 28.26 24.23
N LYS A 89 14.35 27.95 25.00
CA LYS A 89 14.29 27.96 26.47
C LYS A 89 15.04 29.17 27.01
N PRO A 90 14.47 29.92 27.97
CA PRO A 90 15.22 30.90 28.73
C PRO A 90 16.25 30.20 29.63
N LYS A 91 17.45 30.78 29.69
CA LYS A 91 18.52 30.41 30.61
C LYS A 91 18.08 30.62 32.06
N GLN A 92 18.35 29.66 32.94
CA GLN A 92 18.93 29.93 34.27
C GLN A 92 19.46 28.66 34.97
N GLU A 93 20.72 28.81 35.36
CA GLU A 93 21.59 28.20 36.39
C GLU A 93 21.40 26.80 37.01
N ILE A 94 22.59 26.25 37.27
CA ILE A 94 22.97 24.93 37.75
C ILE A 94 22.73 24.78 39.25
N LYS A 95 22.25 23.61 39.70
CA LYS A 95 22.73 22.95 40.94
C LYS A 95 22.56 21.43 40.87
N GLN A 96 23.68 20.74 41.09
CA GLN A 96 23.82 19.28 41.19
C GLN A 96 23.10 18.73 42.43
N VAL A 97 22.44 17.57 42.32
CA VAL A 97 22.48 16.50 43.33
C VAL A 97 22.33 15.13 42.65
N LYS A 98 23.27 14.21 42.94
CA LYS A 98 23.24 12.78 42.62
C LYS A 98 22.19 12.04 43.45
N LYS A 99 21.50 11.06 42.86
CA LYS A 99 21.27 9.76 43.51
C LYS A 99 20.93 8.66 42.50
N GLU A 100 21.71 7.60 42.56
CA GLU A 100 21.52 6.32 41.88
C GLU A 100 20.32 5.57 42.47
N GLN A 101 19.58 4.82 41.65
CA GLN A 101 19.17 3.45 41.95
C GLN A 101 18.71 2.70 40.69
N GLN A 102 19.13 1.44 40.64
CA GLN A 102 19.09 0.49 39.53
C GLN A 102 17.69 -0.08 39.23
N LYS A 103 17.43 -0.44 37.96
CA LYS A 103 16.71 -1.68 37.62
C LYS A 103 17.07 -2.19 36.22
N GLN A 104 17.18 -3.51 36.12
CA GLN A 104 17.84 -4.32 35.10
C GLN A 104 17.06 -4.43 33.77
N GLU A 105 17.79 -4.45 32.64
CA GLU A 105 17.35 -4.91 31.31
C GLU A 105 18.03 -6.25 30.95
N PRO A 106 17.37 -7.18 30.20
CA PRO A 106 18.04 -8.33 29.60
C PRO A 106 18.66 -8.00 28.22
N LYS A 107 19.81 -8.64 27.96
CA LYS A 107 20.87 -8.32 26.98
C LYS A 107 20.52 -8.52 25.48
N GLN A 108 20.99 -7.59 24.64
CA GLN A 108 21.24 -7.75 23.19
C GLN A 108 22.70 -8.18 22.94
N LYS A 109 22.95 -9.05 21.94
CA LYS A 109 24.31 -9.42 21.49
C LYS A 109 24.72 -8.59 20.26
N GLU A 110 25.82 -7.86 20.40
CA GLU A 110 26.49 -7.08 19.35
C GLU A 110 27.72 -7.88 18.84
N VAL A 111 27.91 -7.99 17.52
CA VAL A 111 29.02 -8.74 16.89
C VAL A 111 29.97 -7.75 16.19
N LYS A 112 31.28 -7.79 16.51
CA LYS A 112 32.32 -6.87 15.99
C LYS A 112 33.10 -7.46 14.79
N LEU A 113 33.58 -6.59 13.89
CA LEU A 113 34.29 -6.92 12.63
C LEU A 113 35.56 -7.80 12.82
N SER A 114 36.15 -7.85 14.01
CA SER A 114 37.27 -8.75 14.33
C SER A 114 36.89 -10.25 14.27
N GLN A 115 35.60 -10.58 14.19
CA GLN A 115 35.11 -11.95 14.03
C GLN A 115 34.89 -12.37 12.56
N LEU A 116 35.25 -11.51 11.60
CA LEU A 116 34.98 -11.70 10.16
C LEU A 116 36.24 -11.89 9.29
N SER A 117 37.44 -12.03 9.85
CA SER A 117 38.67 -12.27 9.07
C SER A 117 39.64 -13.22 9.76
N SER A 118 40.19 -14.16 9.00
CA SER A 118 41.26 -15.09 9.41
C SER A 118 42.49 -14.92 8.51
N ALA A 119 43.14 -13.75 8.55
CA ALA A 119 44.52 -13.57 8.08
C ALA A 119 45.10 -12.22 8.57
N PRO A 120 46.36 -12.16 9.03
CA PRO A 120 47.03 -10.93 9.44
C PRO A 120 47.84 -10.34 8.27
N LEU A 121 47.65 -9.07 7.90
CA LEU A 121 48.56 -8.42 6.96
C LEU A 121 48.88 -6.95 7.31
N ALA A 122 50.19 -6.79 7.53
CA ALA A 122 51.10 -5.70 7.21
C ALA A 122 50.69 -4.24 7.46
N VAL A 123 51.39 -3.65 8.43
CA VAL A 123 51.49 -2.21 8.66
C VAL A 123 52.42 -1.59 7.62
N GLN A 124 51.90 -0.78 6.71
CA GLN A 124 52.69 0.27 6.05
C GLN A 124 51.92 1.59 5.94
N ASN A 125 52.61 2.64 6.42
CA ASN A 125 52.42 4.08 6.30
C ASN A 125 51.06 4.65 5.85
N THR A 126 50.21 5.03 6.81
CA THR A 126 48.98 5.80 6.57
C THR A 126 48.82 6.96 7.56
N LYS A 127 49.52 8.07 7.32
CA LYS A 127 49.20 9.37 7.98
C LYS A 127 48.32 10.29 7.13
N THR A 128 48.13 10.00 5.84
CA THR A 128 47.39 10.89 4.92
C THR A 128 46.06 10.35 4.38
N VAL A 129 45.72 9.06 4.60
CA VAL A 129 44.51 8.43 4.04
C VAL A 129 43.36 8.28 5.06
N LYS A 130 43.63 8.45 6.36
CA LYS A 130 42.64 8.17 7.43
C LYS A 130 41.44 9.13 7.51
N ASN A 131 41.46 10.27 6.82
CA ASN A 131 40.43 11.31 6.91
C ASN A 131 39.59 11.52 5.64
N GLN A 132 39.75 10.66 4.62
CA GLN A 132 38.91 10.75 3.42
C GLN A 132 37.57 10.03 3.64
N THR A 133 36.47 10.72 3.32
CA THR A 133 35.11 10.15 3.29
C THR A 133 35.13 8.87 2.45
N LEU A 134 34.62 7.78 3.00
CA LEU A 134 34.51 6.51 2.28
C LEU A 134 33.57 6.72 1.08
N GLN A 135 34.00 6.29 -0.09
CA GLN A 135 33.18 6.29 -1.29
C GLN A 135 33.06 4.89 -1.82
N LEU A 136 31.82 4.46 -2.09
CA LEU A 136 31.56 3.25 -2.85
C LEU A 136 31.56 3.63 -4.33
N LEU A 137 32.64 3.25 -5.01
CA LEU A 137 32.97 3.66 -6.38
C LEU A 137 32.24 2.81 -7.42
N GLU A 138 32.14 1.51 -7.17
CA GLU A 138 31.63 0.56 -8.15
C GLU A 138 31.03 -0.67 -7.46
N ALA A 139 30.00 -1.25 -8.08
CA ALA A 139 29.49 -2.56 -7.75
C ALA A 139 29.55 -3.43 -9.01
N LEU A 140 30.28 -4.54 -8.93
CA LEU A 140 30.53 -5.43 -10.05
C LEU A 140 29.95 -6.82 -9.82
N ASP A 141 29.46 -7.36 -10.92
CA ASP A 141 29.16 -8.77 -11.10
C ASP A 141 30.39 -9.43 -11.75
N ASN A 142 31.12 -10.26 -10.99
CA ASN A 142 32.32 -10.98 -11.42
C ASN A 142 32.11 -12.50 -11.25
N ASP A 143 31.46 -13.12 -12.23
CA ASP A 143 31.32 -14.58 -12.42
C ASP A 143 31.23 -15.42 -11.13
N GLY A 144 30.09 -15.31 -10.44
CA GLY A 144 29.78 -16.01 -9.19
C GLY A 144 30.13 -15.25 -7.90
N ASN A 145 30.79 -14.10 -8.00
CA ASN A 145 31.06 -13.18 -6.88
C ASN A 145 30.50 -11.78 -7.12
N PHE A 146 29.97 -11.15 -6.09
CA PHE A 146 29.50 -9.77 -6.12
C PHE A 146 30.50 -8.89 -5.39
N GLU A 147 31.07 -7.90 -6.05
CA GLU A 147 32.17 -7.09 -5.53
C GLU A 147 31.75 -5.63 -5.38
N LEU A 148 32.02 -5.05 -4.21
CA LEU A 148 31.89 -3.63 -3.92
C LEU A 148 33.28 -3.00 -3.82
N LYS A 149 33.62 -2.03 -4.67
CA LYS A 149 34.91 -1.34 -4.69
C LYS A 149 34.83 0.03 -4.06
N PHE A 150 35.74 0.32 -3.13
CA PHE A 150 35.82 1.56 -2.38
C PHE A 150 37.05 2.38 -2.77
N ASN A 151 37.05 3.68 -2.44
CA ASN A 151 38.21 4.57 -2.65
C ASN A 151 39.34 4.38 -1.63
N ARG A 152 39.07 3.65 -0.54
CA ARG A 152 40.03 3.32 0.52
C ARG A 152 39.64 2.01 1.18
N GLN A 153 40.58 1.42 1.91
CA GLN A 153 40.34 0.22 2.70
C GLN A 153 39.28 0.47 3.79
N LEU A 154 38.41 -0.53 4.00
CA LEU A 154 37.38 -0.53 5.02
C LEU A 154 37.98 -0.75 6.41
N ASN A 155 37.50 0.00 7.41
CA ASN A 155 37.82 -0.20 8.81
C ASN A 155 36.60 -0.74 9.61
N GLY A 156 36.85 -1.21 10.83
CA GLY A 156 35.85 -1.76 11.77
C GLY A 156 34.56 -0.96 11.94
N ASN A 157 34.63 0.35 11.78
CA ASN A 157 33.53 1.27 12.05
C ASN A 157 32.79 1.72 10.79
N ASP A 158 33.31 1.36 9.62
CA ASP A 158 32.76 1.77 8.33
C ASP A 158 31.50 0.97 7.96
N ILE A 159 31.31 -0.24 8.49
CA ILE A 159 30.24 -1.16 8.08
C ILE A 159 29.35 -1.61 9.24
N LYS A 160 28.04 -1.69 9.00
CA LYS A 160 27.06 -2.31 9.90
C LYS A 160 26.23 -3.34 9.13
N LYS A 161 26.11 -4.55 9.66
CA LYS A 161 25.25 -5.62 9.10
C LYS A 161 23.96 -5.75 9.89
N THR A 162 22.84 -6.00 9.23
CA THR A 162 21.56 -6.34 9.86
C THR A 162 20.83 -7.39 9.04
N ASP A 163 20.42 -8.48 9.68
CA ASP A 163 19.61 -9.53 9.06
C ASP A 163 18.15 -9.39 9.52
N LEU A 164 17.21 -9.47 8.58
CA LEU A 164 15.77 -9.32 8.81
C LEU A 164 15.03 -10.48 8.14
N ASN A 165 14.23 -11.21 8.91
CA ASN A 165 13.36 -12.28 8.41
C ASN A 165 11.89 -11.90 8.60
N GLN A 166 11.15 -11.79 7.50
CA GLN A 166 9.72 -11.50 7.51
C GLN A 166 9.00 -12.39 6.50
N LYS A 167 8.25 -13.40 6.99
CA LYS A 167 7.28 -14.21 6.23
C LYS A 167 7.68 -14.51 4.77
N GLY A 168 8.78 -15.25 4.57
CA GLY A 168 9.23 -15.69 3.24
C GLY A 168 10.06 -14.66 2.47
N SER A 169 10.56 -13.62 3.14
CA SER A 169 11.57 -12.70 2.62
C SER A 169 12.66 -12.48 3.67
N TYR A 170 13.85 -12.98 3.36
CA TYR A 170 15.10 -12.76 4.08
C TYR A 170 15.82 -11.57 3.47
N LYS A 171 16.17 -10.60 4.31
CA LYS A 171 16.94 -9.43 3.91
C LYS A 171 18.21 -9.34 4.73
N THR A 172 19.35 -9.29 4.07
CA THR A 172 20.64 -8.99 4.68
C THR A 172 21.06 -7.60 4.23
N ILE A 173 21.21 -6.69 5.18
CA ILE A 173 21.48 -5.27 4.94
C ILE A 173 22.89 -4.94 5.40
N TYR A 174 23.70 -4.34 4.53
CA TYR A 174 24.99 -3.75 4.85
C TYR A 174 24.91 -2.24 4.67
N GLU A 175 25.24 -1.51 5.73
CA GLU A 175 25.28 -0.05 5.76
C GLU A 175 26.73 0.41 5.87
N PHE A 176 27.18 1.22 4.92
CA PHE A 176 28.53 1.77 4.86
C PHE A 176 28.50 3.25 5.16
N LYS A 177 29.33 3.73 6.10
CA LYS A 177 29.46 5.15 6.43
C LYS A 177 30.27 5.89 5.34
N GLY A 178 29.60 6.23 4.26
CA GLY A 178 30.19 6.88 3.10
C GLY A 178 29.15 7.39 2.10
N ILE A 179 29.64 7.77 0.93
CA ILE A 179 28.84 8.22 -0.20
C ILE A 179 28.97 7.26 -1.39
N TRP A 180 27.93 7.17 -2.20
CA TRP A 180 27.87 6.40 -3.43
C TRP A 180 28.22 7.32 -4.59
N SER A 181 29.37 7.05 -5.22
CA SER A 181 29.87 7.79 -6.37
C SER A 181 29.73 7.01 -7.69
N GLY A 182 29.37 5.72 -7.60
CA GLY A 182 29.17 4.81 -8.74
C GLY A 182 27.85 4.98 -9.49
N GLY A 183 27.58 6.13 -10.10
CA GLY A 183 26.50 6.27 -11.11
C GLY A 183 25.08 5.86 -10.67
N LYS A 184 24.20 5.58 -11.65
CA LYS A 184 22.75 5.32 -11.46
C LYS A 184 22.48 4.11 -10.54
N LEU A 185 21.38 4.16 -9.78
CA LEU A 185 20.87 3.09 -8.92
C LEU A 185 20.92 1.73 -9.63
N GLN A 186 21.75 0.80 -9.15
CA GLN A 186 21.95 -0.51 -9.78
C GLN A 186 21.13 -1.58 -9.05
N ARG A 187 20.40 -2.40 -9.82
CA ARG A 187 19.71 -3.59 -9.32
C ARG A 187 20.33 -4.82 -9.99
N PHE A 188 20.77 -5.76 -9.17
CA PHE A 188 21.28 -7.05 -9.64
C PHE A 188 20.27 -8.13 -9.28
N LYS A 189 19.86 -8.97 -10.24
CA LYS A 189 18.86 -10.03 -10.05
C LYS A 189 19.48 -11.40 -10.33
N ASN A 190 19.03 -12.43 -9.61
CA ASN A 190 19.32 -13.85 -9.85
C ASN A 190 20.80 -14.30 -9.73
N TYR A 191 21.59 -13.64 -8.89
CA TYR A 191 23.04 -13.84 -8.88
C TYR A 191 23.52 -14.63 -7.64
N LEU A 192 23.38 -14.03 -6.45
CA LEU A 192 23.64 -14.67 -5.15
C LEU A 192 22.37 -14.89 -4.33
N VAL A 193 21.40 -14.00 -4.56
CA VAL A 193 20.10 -13.86 -3.92
C VAL A 193 19.12 -13.34 -4.99
N ASP A 194 17.82 -13.27 -4.67
CA ASP A 194 16.80 -12.85 -5.64
C ASP A 194 17.00 -11.42 -6.13
N GLU A 195 17.44 -10.51 -5.25
CA GLU A 195 17.70 -9.12 -5.60
C GLU A 195 18.79 -8.49 -4.71
N ILE A 196 19.72 -7.76 -5.32
CA ILE A 196 20.64 -6.85 -4.61
C ILE A 196 20.29 -5.41 -4.98
N ARG A 197 20.10 -4.57 -3.97
CA ARG A 197 19.81 -3.14 -4.12
C ARG A 197 20.92 -2.33 -3.49
N ILE A 198 21.44 -1.33 -4.20
CA ILE A 198 22.37 -0.35 -3.63
C ILE A 198 21.75 1.02 -3.74
N SER A 199 21.76 1.80 -2.66
CA SER A 199 21.21 3.15 -2.62
C SER A 199 22.01 4.03 -1.66
N GLN A 200 22.14 5.31 -1.98
CA GLN A 200 22.46 6.32 -0.97
C GLN A 200 21.27 6.43 -0.01
N PHE A 201 21.40 5.89 1.20
CA PHE A 201 20.32 5.88 2.19
C PHE A 201 20.13 7.26 2.83
N ASP A 202 21.24 7.94 3.11
CA ASP A 202 21.31 9.34 3.52
C ASP A 202 22.66 9.94 3.07
N GLU A 203 22.94 11.21 3.36
CA GLU A 203 24.16 11.92 2.94
C GLU A 203 25.49 11.27 3.40
N LYS A 204 25.46 10.36 4.39
CA LYS A 204 26.63 9.71 4.98
C LYS A 204 26.57 8.20 4.99
N ILE A 205 25.48 7.59 4.52
CA ILE A 205 25.28 6.14 4.56
C ILE A 205 24.89 5.63 3.17
N VAL A 206 25.71 4.72 2.64
CA VAL A 206 25.34 3.86 1.52
C VAL A 206 24.77 2.55 2.05
N ARG A 207 23.60 2.16 1.57
CA ARG A 207 22.96 0.90 1.96
C ARG A 207 22.95 -0.09 0.80
N VAL A 208 23.45 -1.29 1.08
CA VAL A 208 23.40 -2.47 0.19
C VAL A 208 22.49 -3.52 0.81
N VAL A 209 21.44 -3.91 0.11
CA VAL A 209 20.41 -4.85 0.59
C VAL A 209 20.39 -6.08 -0.31
N PHE A 210 20.67 -7.24 0.28
CA PHE A 210 20.49 -8.55 -0.33
C PHE A 210 19.11 -9.09 0.07
N VAL A 211 18.26 -9.40 -0.89
CA VAL A 211 16.89 -9.91 -0.68
C VAL A 211 16.80 -11.32 -1.26
N SER A 212 16.31 -12.27 -0.47
CA SER A 212 16.15 -13.68 -0.84
C SER A 212 14.87 -14.27 -0.24
N GLN A 213 14.23 -15.22 -0.90
CA GLN A 213 13.09 -15.98 -0.35
C GLN A 213 13.51 -16.88 0.82
N PHE A 214 14.76 -17.34 0.83
CA PHE A 214 15.35 -18.20 1.85
C PHE A 214 16.62 -17.56 2.43
N GLU A 215 17.03 -17.99 3.63
CA GLU A 215 18.24 -17.47 4.26
C GLU A 215 19.47 -17.66 3.35
N PRO A 216 20.13 -16.58 2.91
CA PRO A 216 21.16 -16.69 1.89
C PRO A 216 22.51 -17.10 2.52
N ASN A 217 23.11 -18.17 2.00
CA ASN A 217 24.40 -18.68 2.45
C ASN A 217 25.57 -17.89 1.81
N LEU A 218 25.76 -16.64 2.26
CA LEU A 218 26.77 -15.71 1.72
C LEU A 218 28.06 -15.79 2.54
N LYS A 219 29.20 -16.00 1.84
CA LYS A 219 30.54 -15.74 2.35
C LYS A 219 30.94 -14.31 2.04
N LEU A 220 31.64 -13.69 3.00
CA LEU A 220 32.18 -12.35 2.89
C LEU A 220 33.71 -12.42 2.93
N ARG A 221 34.37 -11.79 1.95
CA ARG A 221 35.82 -11.60 1.92
C ARG A 221 36.13 -10.12 1.76
N VAL A 222 37.06 -9.62 2.56
CA VAL A 222 37.64 -8.28 2.39
C VAL A 222 38.95 -8.43 1.63
N ASP A 223 39.16 -7.62 0.59
CA ASP A 223 40.37 -7.62 -0.21
C ASP A 223 40.79 -6.19 -0.54
N ASN A 224 41.82 -5.67 0.12
CA ASN A 224 42.26 -4.27 -0.01
C ASN A 224 41.10 -3.26 0.09
N GLN A 225 40.70 -2.67 -1.04
CA GLN A 225 39.63 -1.67 -1.15
C GLN A 225 38.31 -2.28 -1.64
N SER A 226 38.19 -3.61 -1.62
CA SER A 226 37.03 -4.35 -2.10
C SER A 226 36.36 -5.18 -1.00
N LEU A 227 35.05 -5.30 -1.10
CA LEU A 227 34.24 -6.23 -0.31
C LEU A 227 33.54 -7.20 -1.26
N ILE A 228 33.88 -8.48 -1.16
CA ILE A 228 33.48 -9.52 -2.10
C ILE A 228 32.54 -10.50 -1.40
N PHE A 229 31.37 -10.70 -2.00
CA PHE A 229 30.34 -11.63 -1.57
C PHE A 229 30.30 -12.84 -2.51
N SER A 230 30.24 -14.05 -1.97
CA SER A 230 30.14 -15.28 -2.76
C SER A 230 29.22 -16.31 -2.09
N LYS A 231 28.73 -17.31 -2.82
CA LYS A 231 27.98 -18.42 -2.19
C LYS A 231 28.94 -19.32 -1.42
N ALA A 232 28.63 -19.62 -0.17
CA ALA A 232 29.36 -20.64 0.56
C ALA A 232 29.16 -22.01 -0.09
N LYS A 233 30.25 -22.77 -0.29
CA LYS A 233 30.12 -24.23 -0.50
C LYS A 233 29.37 -24.81 0.71
N PRO A 234 28.37 -25.68 0.51
CA PRO A 234 27.70 -26.36 1.62
C PRO A 234 28.77 -27.09 2.44
N THR A 235 28.81 -26.84 3.74
CA THR A 235 29.74 -27.51 4.66
C THR A 235 29.41 -29.00 4.63
N GLN A 236 30.33 -29.83 4.14
CA GLN A 236 30.23 -31.27 4.31
C GLN A 236 30.37 -31.58 5.80
N SER A 237 29.23 -31.81 6.45
CA SER A 237 29.14 -32.72 7.59
C SER A 237 28.13 -33.79 7.23
N GLN A 238 28.74 -34.94 6.90
CA GLN A 238 28.18 -36.28 6.73
C GLN A 238 27.30 -36.50 5.49
N ASN A 239 27.99 -36.79 4.39
CA ASN A 239 27.50 -37.77 3.43
C ASN A 239 28.00 -39.16 3.81
N LEU A 240 27.25 -40.16 3.33
CA LEU A 240 27.50 -41.61 3.30
C LEU A 240 26.76 -42.38 4.42
N THR A 241 25.87 -43.33 4.15
CA THR A 241 25.79 -44.19 2.96
C THR A 241 24.46 -44.95 2.87
N SER A 242 23.93 -45.05 1.66
CA SER A 242 23.24 -46.26 1.21
C SER A 242 24.26 -47.40 1.06
N GLN A 243 23.78 -48.63 1.24
CA GLN A 243 24.44 -49.92 1.02
C GLN A 243 25.28 -50.50 2.17
N ASN A 244 24.63 -51.40 2.90
CA ASN A 244 25.26 -52.55 3.55
C ASN A 244 25.90 -53.44 2.48
N SER A 245 27.22 -53.64 2.58
CA SER A 245 27.81 -54.94 2.31
C SER A 245 28.91 -55.23 3.35
N LYS A 246 28.72 -56.37 4.03
CA LYS A 246 29.69 -57.23 4.71
C LYS A 246 30.47 -56.73 5.95
N GLN A 247 30.14 -57.44 7.04
CA GLN A 247 31.03 -58.14 7.98
C GLN A 247 31.59 -57.44 9.24
N LYS A 248 31.02 -57.91 10.36
CA LYS A 248 31.65 -58.51 11.57
C LYS A 248 32.48 -57.65 12.54
N ASN A 249 31.95 -57.71 13.77
CA ASN A 249 32.61 -58.00 15.06
C ASN A 249 33.04 -56.85 15.99
N HIS A 250 32.46 -56.96 17.20
CA HIS A 250 32.97 -56.68 18.55
C HIS A 250 32.46 -55.44 19.30
N GLN A 251 31.45 -55.74 20.13
CA GLN A 251 31.02 -55.18 21.42
C GLN A 251 32.12 -55.38 22.49
N PRO A 252 32.28 -54.58 23.58
CA PRO A 252 31.33 -54.46 24.71
C PRO A 252 31.02 -53.02 25.20
N SER A 253 29.73 -52.70 25.48
CA SER A 253 29.07 -52.65 26.81
C SER A 253 29.51 -51.45 27.68
N ILE A 254 28.62 -50.55 28.11
CA ILE A 254 27.89 -50.63 29.40
C ILE A 254 26.67 -49.68 29.43
N LYS A 255 25.68 -50.12 30.22
CA LYS A 255 24.32 -49.67 30.54
C LYS A 255 24.14 -48.19 30.98
N GLN A 256 23.01 -47.55 30.65
CA GLN A 256 21.88 -47.29 31.59
C GLN A 256 20.73 -46.44 30.97
N GLU A 257 19.52 -47.01 31.06
CA GLU A 257 18.16 -46.45 31.25
C GLU A 257 17.57 -45.31 30.37
N LEU A 258 16.50 -45.69 29.64
CA LEU A 258 15.36 -44.83 29.28
C LEU A 258 14.21 -45.04 30.29
N PRO A 259 13.34 -44.03 30.46
CA PRO A 259 11.91 -44.29 30.36
C PRO A 259 11.23 -43.52 29.22
N LYS A 260 10.30 -44.22 28.59
CA LYS A 260 9.34 -43.79 27.57
C LYS A 260 8.32 -42.82 28.18
N ILE A 261 7.86 -41.82 27.43
CA ILE A 261 6.44 -41.46 27.21
C ILE A 261 6.40 -40.54 25.97
N ALA A 262 5.94 -41.08 24.86
CA ALA A 262 5.54 -40.34 23.66
C ALA A 262 4.22 -40.93 23.19
N ALA A 263 3.10 -40.37 23.67
CA ALA A 263 1.76 -40.51 23.10
C ALA A 263 0.78 -39.66 23.91
N ASN A 264 0.70 -38.34 23.67
CA ASN A 264 -0.48 -37.53 24.06
C ASN A 264 -0.59 -36.11 23.47
N SER A 265 -0.07 -35.84 22.26
CA SER A 265 -0.12 -34.47 21.70
C SER A 265 -0.84 -34.31 20.36
N LYS A 266 -1.43 -35.38 19.79
CA LYS A 266 -2.21 -35.31 18.54
C LYS A 266 -3.74 -35.34 18.74
N SER A 267 -4.21 -35.83 19.88
CA SER A 267 -5.63 -35.93 20.23
C SER A 267 -6.23 -34.60 20.72
N GLU A 268 -5.47 -33.80 21.47
CA GLU A 268 -5.96 -32.54 22.06
C GLU A 268 -6.13 -31.41 21.01
N ILE A 269 -5.25 -31.34 20.00
CA ILE A 269 -5.32 -30.28 18.97
C ILE A 269 -6.56 -30.46 18.07
N THR A 270 -6.97 -31.70 17.84
CA THR A 270 -8.13 -32.01 16.98
C THR A 270 -9.46 -31.75 17.71
N GLN A 271 -9.53 -32.00 19.02
CA GLN A 271 -10.71 -31.70 19.83
C GLN A 271 -10.91 -30.19 20.05
N ILE A 272 -9.84 -29.42 20.22
CA ILE A 272 -9.91 -27.95 20.38
C ILE A 272 -10.39 -27.26 19.09
N GLN A 273 -10.02 -27.79 17.91
CA GLN A 273 -10.50 -27.26 16.63
C GLN A 273 -11.96 -27.61 16.36
N GLN A 274 -12.42 -28.81 16.72
CA GLN A 274 -13.83 -29.19 16.59
C GLN A 274 -14.73 -28.39 17.55
N GLN A 275 -14.35 -28.20 18.81
CA GLN A 275 -15.13 -27.41 19.78
C GLN A 275 -15.26 -25.94 19.38
N LYS A 276 -14.21 -25.33 18.79
CA LYS A 276 -14.28 -23.94 18.29
C LYS A 276 -15.18 -23.79 17.07
N ALA A 277 -15.25 -24.80 16.21
CA ALA A 277 -16.16 -24.81 15.07
C ALA A 277 -17.63 -24.93 15.51
N THR A 278 -17.93 -25.76 16.53
CA THR A 278 -19.29 -25.91 17.06
C THR A 278 -19.76 -24.66 17.80
N GLN A 279 -18.88 -23.97 18.54
CA GLN A 279 -19.22 -22.69 19.18
C GLN A 279 -19.52 -21.59 18.16
N HIS A 280 -18.75 -21.48 17.07
CA HIS A 280 -19.01 -20.50 16.02
C HIS A 280 -20.31 -20.77 15.25
N GLN A 281 -20.67 -22.03 15.02
CA GLN A 281 -21.96 -22.40 14.41
C GLN A 281 -23.15 -22.08 15.33
N ALA A 282 -23.05 -22.40 16.62
CA ALA A 282 -24.10 -22.09 17.59
C ALA A 282 -24.32 -20.57 17.76
N GLN A 283 -23.24 -19.78 17.70
CA GLN A 283 -23.30 -18.32 17.80
C GLN A 283 -23.95 -17.68 16.56
N ASN A 284 -23.68 -18.22 15.36
CA ASN A 284 -24.31 -17.77 14.12
C ASN A 284 -25.80 -18.16 14.03
N GLN A 285 -26.20 -19.32 14.57
CA GLN A 285 -27.60 -19.73 14.67
C GLN A 285 -28.39 -18.85 15.66
N LYS A 286 -27.82 -18.52 16.82
CA LYS A 286 -28.43 -17.55 17.75
C LYS A 286 -28.60 -16.16 17.15
N LEU A 287 -27.63 -15.70 16.35
CA LEU A 287 -27.70 -14.39 15.68
C LEU A 287 -28.74 -14.38 14.54
N ALA A 288 -28.99 -15.52 13.90
CA ALA A 288 -30.03 -15.70 12.89
C ALA A 288 -31.44 -15.74 13.52
N GLN A 289 -31.61 -16.43 14.66
CA GLN A 289 -32.87 -16.44 15.41
C GLN A 289 -33.23 -15.05 15.95
N GLN A 290 -32.26 -14.32 16.51
CA GLN A 290 -32.49 -12.93 16.97
C GLN A 290 -32.86 -11.96 15.83
N LYS A 291 -32.41 -12.23 14.59
CA LYS A 291 -32.83 -11.46 13.41
C LYS A 291 -34.25 -11.81 12.98
N GLN A 292 -34.64 -13.09 13.02
CA GLN A 292 -36.00 -13.51 12.68
C GLN A 292 -37.03 -13.03 13.71
N GLU A 293 -36.70 -13.03 15.00
CA GLU A 293 -37.58 -12.49 16.05
C GLU A 293 -37.76 -10.97 15.94
N LYS A 294 -36.71 -10.24 15.54
CA LYS A 294 -36.82 -8.78 15.28
C LYS A 294 -37.66 -8.47 14.04
N VAL A 295 -37.57 -9.26 12.98
CA VAL A 295 -38.40 -9.09 11.78
C VAL A 295 -39.87 -9.44 12.07
N ALA A 296 -40.12 -10.46 12.90
CA ALA A 296 -41.47 -10.85 13.32
C ALA A 296 -42.12 -9.84 14.31
N ALA A 297 -41.33 -9.14 15.12
CA ALA A 297 -41.82 -8.08 16.00
C ALA A 297 -42.20 -6.80 15.21
N GLN A 298 -41.54 -6.57 14.07
CA GLN A 298 -41.76 -5.41 13.20
C GLN A 298 -42.97 -5.60 12.28
N THR A 299 -43.22 -6.83 11.79
CA THR A 299 -44.44 -7.16 11.03
C THR A 299 -45.72 -7.17 11.87
N LYS A 300 -45.64 -7.34 13.20
CA LYS A 300 -46.79 -7.22 14.11
C LYS A 300 -47.16 -5.77 14.46
N THR A 301 -46.26 -4.82 14.28
CA THR A 301 -46.51 -3.39 14.54
C THR A 301 -47.09 -2.67 13.31
N ASP A 302 -46.74 -3.12 12.10
CA ASP A 302 -47.30 -2.56 10.85
C ASP A 302 -48.69 -3.11 10.49
N ALA A 303 -49.08 -4.28 11.02
CA ALA A 303 -50.40 -4.87 10.78
C ALA A 303 -51.57 -4.24 11.58
N LYS A 304 -51.32 -3.23 12.44
CA LYS A 304 -52.38 -2.56 13.23
C LYS A 304 -52.76 -1.17 12.72
N LYS A 305 -52.17 -0.69 11.61
CA LYS A 305 -52.39 0.70 11.15
C LYS A 305 -53.11 0.87 9.80
N THR A 306 -53.58 -0.21 9.17
CA THR A 306 -54.29 -0.07 7.88
C THR A 306 -55.45 -1.07 7.77
N GLN A 307 -56.54 -0.77 8.47
CA GLN A 307 -57.87 -1.30 8.17
C GLN A 307 -58.88 -0.16 8.38
N SER A 308 -59.21 0.53 7.29
CA SER A 308 -60.56 1.03 6.98
C SER A 308 -60.46 1.87 5.70
N THR A 309 -60.86 1.28 4.58
CA THR A 309 -61.87 1.79 3.62
C THR A 309 -61.82 0.97 2.34
N THR A 310 -62.76 0.03 2.25
CA THR A 310 -63.64 -0.34 1.12
C THR A 310 -63.11 -0.48 -0.32
N GLU A 311 -63.45 -1.67 -0.85
CA GLU A 311 -63.37 -2.20 -2.21
C GLU A 311 -64.01 -1.33 -3.30
N LYS A 312 -63.41 -1.35 -4.51
CA LYS A 312 -64.10 -1.64 -5.80
C LYS A 312 -63.12 -1.70 -6.98
N ASP A 313 -63.31 -2.74 -7.79
CA ASP A 313 -63.02 -2.92 -9.23
C ASP A 313 -61.68 -2.40 -9.80
N GLU A 314 -60.76 -3.32 -10.11
CA GLU A 314 -59.71 -3.09 -11.11
C GLU A 314 -59.91 -4.02 -12.31
N GLN A 315 -60.40 -3.41 -13.39
CA GLN A 315 -60.28 -3.91 -14.75
C GLN A 315 -58.86 -3.67 -15.26
N GLU A 316 -58.39 -4.65 -16.04
CA GLU A 316 -57.13 -4.68 -16.76
C GLU A 316 -56.97 -3.48 -17.71
N ILE A 317 -55.98 -2.61 -17.46
CA ILE A 317 -55.56 -1.57 -18.40
C ILE A 317 -54.13 -1.85 -18.87
N VAL A 318 -54.05 -2.27 -20.13
CA VAL A 318 -52.83 -2.44 -20.93
C VAL A 318 -52.26 -1.04 -21.24
N LEU A 319 -51.09 -0.71 -20.69
CA LEU A 319 -50.37 0.53 -21.02
C LEU A 319 -49.38 0.30 -22.17
N ALA A 320 -49.73 0.87 -23.32
CA ALA A 320 -48.88 1.01 -24.50
C ALA A 320 -47.63 1.90 -24.22
N PRO A 321 -46.53 1.74 -24.99
CA PRO A 321 -45.28 2.44 -24.72
C PRO A 321 -45.37 3.93 -25.09
N VAL A 322 -45.09 4.80 -24.12
CA VAL A 322 -44.96 6.25 -24.34
C VAL A 322 -43.66 6.54 -25.09
N LYS A 323 -43.80 7.11 -26.29
CA LYS A 323 -42.70 7.72 -27.05
C LYS A 323 -42.22 8.98 -26.33
N THR A 324 -41.05 8.92 -25.69
CA THR A 324 -40.42 10.10 -25.09
C THR A 324 -39.64 10.86 -26.16
N ALA A 325 -40.10 12.07 -26.48
CA ALA A 325 -39.40 13.01 -27.35
C ALA A 325 -38.07 13.46 -26.70
N ALA A 326 -37.00 13.42 -27.49
CA ALA A 326 -35.66 13.83 -27.08
C ALA A 326 -35.59 15.35 -26.86
N THR A 327 -35.68 15.80 -25.62
CA THR A 327 -35.28 17.15 -25.23
C THR A 327 -33.77 17.20 -25.09
N LYS A 328 -33.10 17.93 -25.99
CA LYS A 328 -31.67 18.26 -25.87
C LYS A 328 -31.46 19.08 -24.60
N LYS A 329 -31.07 18.43 -23.50
CA LYS A 329 -30.45 19.11 -22.35
C LYS A 329 -29.09 19.63 -22.80
N THR A 330 -28.98 20.93 -23.06
CA THR A 330 -27.70 21.60 -23.29
C THR A 330 -26.91 21.65 -21.98
N THR A 331 -26.01 20.70 -21.79
CA THR A 331 -25.02 20.72 -20.72
C THR A 331 -24.01 21.83 -20.98
N SER A 332 -23.87 22.79 -20.06
CA SER A 332 -22.76 23.74 -20.11
C SER A 332 -21.47 23.03 -19.66
N ALA A 333 -20.91 22.17 -20.52
CA ALA A 333 -19.57 21.61 -20.38
C ALA A 333 -18.48 22.69 -20.30
N LYS A 334 -18.80 23.91 -20.78
CA LYS A 334 -17.90 25.05 -20.86
C LYS A 334 -17.38 25.46 -19.48
N GLY A 335 -16.08 25.36 -19.30
CA GLY A 335 -15.37 25.80 -18.08
C GLY A 335 -15.19 24.71 -17.02
N LYS A 336 -15.73 23.50 -17.23
CA LYS A 336 -15.49 22.37 -16.32
C LYS A 336 -14.12 21.75 -16.55
N VAL A 337 -13.39 21.51 -15.46
CA VAL A 337 -12.03 20.98 -15.47
C VAL A 337 -12.05 19.49 -15.15
N VAL A 338 -11.55 18.66 -16.07
CA VAL A 338 -11.42 17.22 -15.87
C VAL A 338 -9.95 16.84 -15.90
N VAL A 339 -9.51 16.10 -14.90
CA VAL A 339 -8.16 15.50 -14.89
C VAL A 339 -8.27 14.03 -15.21
N LEU A 340 -7.60 13.62 -16.29
CA LEU A 340 -7.47 12.23 -16.70
C LEU A 340 -6.11 11.70 -16.24
N ASP A 341 -6.15 10.61 -15.50
CA ASP A 341 -4.98 9.91 -15.00
C ASP A 341 -4.81 8.58 -15.72
N ALA A 342 -3.75 8.46 -16.51
CA ALA A 342 -3.37 7.20 -17.10
C ALA A 342 -2.51 6.40 -16.10
N GLY A 343 -3.01 5.26 -15.62
CA GLY A 343 -2.33 4.40 -14.64
C GLY A 343 -0.89 4.05 -15.03
N HIS A 344 -0.03 3.78 -14.04
CA HIS A 344 1.37 3.34 -14.23
C HIS A 344 2.23 4.34 -15.05
N GLY A 345 3.23 3.84 -15.78
CA GLY A 345 4.10 4.60 -16.67
C GLY A 345 5.59 4.48 -16.33
N GLY A 346 6.47 4.75 -17.30
CA GLY A 346 7.91 4.61 -17.15
C GLY A 346 8.30 3.16 -16.84
N ASP A 347 9.04 2.96 -15.75
CA ASP A 347 9.50 1.64 -15.30
C ASP A 347 8.38 0.77 -14.70
N ASP A 348 7.21 1.34 -14.41
CA ASP A 348 6.02 0.61 -14.00
C ASP A 348 5.17 0.28 -15.24
N PRO A 349 5.18 -0.98 -15.73
CA PRO A 349 4.39 -1.38 -16.89
C PRO A 349 2.90 -1.57 -16.56
N GLY A 350 2.53 -1.61 -15.27
CA GLY A 350 1.26 -2.17 -14.82
C GLY A 350 1.17 -3.67 -15.12
N ALA A 351 -0.04 -4.16 -15.30
CA ALA A 351 -0.29 -5.53 -15.70
C ALA A 351 0.25 -5.83 -17.11
N ILE A 352 0.74 -7.06 -17.30
CA ILE A 352 1.35 -7.53 -18.55
C ILE A 352 0.67 -8.82 -18.99
N ASN A 353 0.35 -8.91 -20.28
CA ASN A 353 -0.07 -10.14 -20.93
C ASN A 353 0.60 -10.26 -22.31
N GLY A 354 1.62 -11.10 -22.42
CA GLY A 354 2.45 -11.17 -23.64
C GLY A 354 3.13 -9.84 -23.94
N SER A 355 2.85 -9.27 -25.12
CA SER A 355 3.33 -7.94 -25.53
C SER A 355 2.49 -6.79 -24.98
N LEU A 356 1.28 -7.07 -24.48
CA LEU A 356 0.38 -6.05 -23.95
C LEU A 356 0.89 -5.55 -22.60
N LYS A 357 0.98 -4.23 -22.47
CA LYS A 357 1.32 -3.53 -21.23
C LYS A 357 0.21 -2.55 -20.92
N GLU A 358 -0.33 -2.64 -19.72
CA GLU A 358 -1.40 -1.77 -19.24
C GLU A 358 -1.09 -0.30 -19.47
N LYS A 359 0.12 0.15 -19.08
CA LYS A 359 0.54 1.56 -19.22
C LYS A 359 0.34 2.16 -20.61
N ASN A 360 0.43 1.34 -21.66
CA ASN A 360 0.30 1.77 -23.06
C ASN A 360 -1.18 1.89 -23.44
N ILE A 361 -1.98 0.89 -23.08
CA ILE A 361 -3.42 0.84 -23.37
C ILE A 361 -4.13 2.00 -22.66
N VAL A 362 -3.86 2.19 -21.38
CA VAL A 362 -4.53 3.23 -20.58
C VAL A 362 -4.10 4.64 -20.99
N LEU A 363 -2.85 4.83 -21.45
CA LEU A 363 -2.42 6.11 -22.02
C LEU A 363 -3.16 6.44 -23.32
N SER A 364 -3.31 5.45 -24.21
CA SER A 364 -4.05 5.60 -25.46
C SER A 364 -5.52 5.99 -25.19
N ILE A 365 -6.18 5.26 -24.29
CA ILE A 365 -7.58 5.53 -23.91
C ILE A 365 -7.72 6.91 -23.28
N ALA A 366 -6.82 7.29 -22.37
CA ALA A 366 -6.84 8.61 -21.74
C ALA A 366 -6.72 9.74 -22.78
N GLN A 367 -5.79 9.63 -23.73
CA GLN A 367 -5.62 10.64 -24.79
C GLN A 367 -6.87 10.74 -25.70
N LYS A 368 -7.48 9.61 -26.06
CA LYS A 368 -8.72 9.58 -26.84
C LYS A 368 -9.88 10.21 -26.08
N ALA A 369 -10.05 9.85 -24.81
CA ALA A 369 -11.11 10.41 -23.96
C ALA A 369 -10.93 11.91 -23.75
N GLY A 370 -9.69 12.36 -23.57
CA GLY A 370 -9.41 13.78 -23.41
C GLY A 370 -9.65 14.58 -24.69
N LYS A 371 -9.38 14.00 -25.88
CA LYS A 371 -9.80 14.61 -27.15
C LYS A 371 -11.31 14.78 -27.24
N GLU A 372 -12.07 13.72 -26.97
CA GLU A 372 -13.55 13.75 -26.95
C GLU A 372 -14.08 14.81 -25.98
N LEU A 373 -13.52 14.91 -24.78
CA LEU A 373 -13.89 15.91 -23.78
C LEU A 373 -13.53 17.34 -24.22
N GLN A 374 -12.35 17.53 -24.81
CA GLN A 374 -11.93 18.85 -25.33
C GLN A 374 -12.86 19.34 -26.44
N GLU A 375 -13.27 18.47 -27.36
CA GLU A 375 -14.24 18.78 -28.41
C GLU A 375 -15.61 19.19 -27.86
N ARG A 376 -15.98 18.67 -26.68
CA ARG A 376 -17.21 19.03 -25.96
C ARG A 376 -17.08 20.30 -25.11
N GLY A 377 -15.90 20.92 -25.06
CA GLY A 377 -15.67 22.19 -24.36
C GLY A 377 -15.17 22.07 -22.92
N TYR A 378 -14.79 20.86 -22.48
CA TYR A 378 -14.13 20.65 -21.19
C TYR A 378 -12.67 21.12 -21.22
N LYS A 379 -12.18 21.60 -20.09
CA LYS A 379 -10.76 21.84 -19.87
C LYS A 379 -10.11 20.57 -19.34
N VAL A 380 -9.30 19.91 -20.16
CA VAL A 380 -8.69 18.61 -19.82
C VAL A 380 -7.22 18.77 -19.43
N TYR A 381 -6.84 18.13 -18.32
CA TYR A 381 -5.45 17.96 -17.89
C TYR A 381 -5.10 16.48 -17.75
N TYR A 382 -3.85 16.13 -17.97
CA TYR A 382 -3.35 14.75 -17.84
C TYR A 382 -2.29 14.67 -16.74
N THR A 383 -2.36 13.68 -15.86
CA THR A 383 -1.26 13.41 -14.90
C THR A 383 0.03 13.04 -15.64
N ARG A 384 -0.11 12.32 -16.76
CA ARG A 384 0.94 12.09 -17.76
C ARG A 384 0.36 12.07 -19.17
N SER A 385 1.04 12.72 -20.11
CA SER A 385 0.73 12.68 -21.55
C SER A 385 1.71 11.83 -22.36
N LYS A 386 2.74 11.28 -21.70
CA LYS A 386 3.79 10.43 -22.27
C LYS A 386 4.06 9.24 -21.34
N ASP A 387 4.95 8.34 -21.76
CA ASP A 387 5.39 7.20 -20.94
C ASP A 387 6.35 7.66 -19.83
N LYS A 388 5.78 8.06 -18.69
CA LYS A 388 6.51 8.53 -17.50
C LYS A 388 5.83 8.00 -16.24
N PHE A 389 6.63 7.56 -15.27
CA PHE A 389 6.14 7.19 -13.96
C PHE A 389 5.71 8.41 -13.14
N ILE A 390 4.53 8.33 -12.51
CA ILE A 390 4.02 9.32 -11.55
C ILE A 390 3.60 8.55 -10.28
N ASN A 391 4.09 8.98 -9.11
CA ASN A 391 3.72 8.38 -7.84
C ASN A 391 2.21 8.56 -7.57
N LEU A 392 1.57 7.60 -6.90
CA LEU A 392 0.13 7.60 -6.67
C LEU A 392 -0.38 8.88 -5.98
N ARG A 393 0.35 9.42 -5.00
CA ARG A 393 -0.07 10.64 -4.28
C ARG A 393 0.03 11.90 -5.14
N ASP A 394 1.01 11.94 -6.04
CA ASP A 394 1.20 13.10 -6.93
C ASP A 394 0.08 13.24 -7.95
N ARG A 395 -0.63 12.14 -8.27
CA ARG A 395 -1.75 12.13 -9.23
C ARG A 395 -2.94 12.95 -8.73
N THR A 396 -3.40 12.70 -7.50
CA THR A 396 -4.50 13.48 -6.90
C THR A 396 -4.06 14.86 -6.49
N LYS A 397 -2.81 15.03 -6.02
CA LYS A 397 -2.24 16.35 -5.75
C LYS A 397 -2.28 17.22 -7.01
N TYR A 398 -1.84 16.68 -8.16
CA TYR A 398 -1.90 17.39 -9.43
C TYR A 398 -3.33 17.80 -9.79
N ALA A 399 -4.32 16.93 -9.57
CA ALA A 399 -5.71 17.25 -9.80
C ALA A 399 -6.24 18.38 -8.90
N ASN A 400 -5.84 18.36 -7.63
CA ASN A 400 -6.15 19.41 -6.67
C ASN A 400 -5.53 20.76 -7.07
N ASP A 401 -4.26 20.75 -7.49
CA ASP A 401 -3.54 21.95 -7.93
C ASP A 401 -4.18 22.57 -9.19
N LYS A 402 -4.89 21.78 -10.01
CA LYS A 402 -5.68 22.25 -11.16
C LYS A 402 -7.10 22.68 -10.83
N ALA A 403 -7.50 22.58 -9.56
CA ALA A 403 -8.87 22.80 -9.11
C ALA A 403 -9.88 22.02 -9.98
N ALA A 404 -9.58 20.74 -10.24
CA ALA A 404 -10.41 19.93 -11.12
C ALA A 404 -11.82 19.72 -10.54
N ASP A 405 -12.83 19.77 -11.39
CA ASP A 405 -14.20 19.38 -11.05
C ASP A 405 -14.33 17.85 -10.95
N LEU A 406 -13.53 17.08 -11.73
CA LEU A 406 -13.51 15.62 -11.71
C LEU A 406 -12.09 15.07 -11.85
N PHE A 407 -11.84 13.93 -11.20
CA PHE A 407 -10.62 13.12 -11.38
C PHE A 407 -10.98 11.70 -11.83
N ILE A 408 -10.48 11.28 -12.99
CA ILE A 408 -10.71 9.93 -13.54
C ILE A 408 -9.37 9.23 -13.71
N SER A 409 -9.14 8.16 -12.95
CA SER A 409 -8.00 7.27 -13.13
C SER A 409 -8.40 6.10 -14.02
N ILE A 410 -7.59 5.79 -15.05
CA ILE A 410 -7.88 4.77 -16.06
C ILE A 410 -6.84 3.67 -15.94
N HIS A 411 -7.33 2.44 -15.73
CA HIS A 411 -6.56 1.22 -15.49
C HIS A 411 -7.11 0.06 -16.36
N ALA A 412 -6.34 -1.02 -16.46
CA ALA A 412 -6.75 -2.27 -17.10
C ALA A 412 -6.40 -3.47 -16.21
N ASN A 413 -7.41 -3.87 -15.44
CA ASN A 413 -7.38 -4.89 -14.40
C ASN A 413 -6.62 -6.17 -14.75
N ALA A 414 -6.15 -6.85 -13.71
CA ALA A 414 -5.50 -8.15 -13.81
C ALA A 414 -6.14 -9.17 -12.86
N ALA A 415 -6.33 -10.38 -13.35
CA ALA A 415 -6.76 -11.47 -12.50
C ALA A 415 -5.65 -11.84 -11.50
N PRO A 416 -6.00 -12.20 -10.25
CA PRO A 416 -5.01 -12.50 -9.20
C PRO A 416 -4.23 -13.80 -9.44
N SER A 417 -4.65 -14.63 -10.41
CA SER A 417 -3.97 -15.86 -10.79
C SER A 417 -4.28 -16.25 -12.24
N LYS A 418 -3.43 -17.09 -12.84
CA LYS A 418 -3.64 -17.63 -14.19
C LYS A 418 -4.98 -18.36 -14.32
N THR A 419 -5.38 -19.13 -13.30
CA THR A 419 -6.67 -19.83 -13.28
C THR A 419 -7.85 -18.86 -13.33
N LYS A 420 -7.76 -17.72 -12.64
CA LYS A 420 -8.82 -16.70 -12.64
C LYS A 420 -8.83 -15.87 -13.92
N ALA A 421 -7.69 -15.73 -14.60
CA ALA A 421 -7.56 -14.96 -15.83
C ALA A 421 -8.54 -15.40 -16.94
N ALA A 422 -8.89 -16.69 -17.01
CA ALA A 422 -9.83 -17.20 -18.01
C ALA A 422 -11.31 -16.92 -17.71
N THR A 423 -11.64 -16.39 -16.52
CA THR A 423 -13.03 -16.23 -16.06
C THR A 423 -13.36 -14.82 -15.60
N MET A 424 -12.39 -14.10 -15.06
CA MET A 424 -12.56 -12.70 -14.66
C MET A 424 -12.49 -11.81 -15.88
N ARG A 425 -13.57 -11.07 -16.11
CA ARG A 425 -13.73 -10.11 -17.20
C ARG A 425 -14.68 -9.00 -16.79
N GLY A 426 -14.73 -7.96 -17.62
CA GLY A 426 -15.72 -6.89 -17.56
C GLY A 426 -15.15 -5.55 -17.12
N ILE A 427 -15.83 -4.50 -17.57
CA ILE A 427 -15.54 -3.12 -17.22
C ILE A 427 -16.01 -2.88 -15.79
N GLU A 428 -15.18 -2.29 -14.94
CA GLU A 428 -15.52 -1.97 -13.55
C GLU A 428 -15.19 -0.51 -13.26
N THR A 429 -16.08 0.19 -12.55
CA THR A 429 -15.79 1.55 -12.09
C THR A 429 -15.81 1.60 -10.58
N PHE A 430 -14.70 2.05 -10.00
CA PHE A 430 -14.50 2.09 -8.56
C PHE A 430 -14.55 3.52 -8.02
N PHE A 431 -15.12 3.66 -6.82
CA PHE A 431 -15.00 4.87 -6.02
C PHE A 431 -14.37 4.55 -4.65
N LEU A 432 -13.76 5.56 -4.04
CA LEU A 432 -13.03 5.40 -2.79
C LEU A 432 -13.98 5.15 -1.62
N SER A 433 -13.84 4.00 -0.97
CA SER A 433 -14.53 3.63 0.27
C SER A 433 -13.84 2.41 0.90
N PRO A 434 -13.96 2.15 2.23
CA PRO A 434 -13.53 0.89 2.82
C PRO A 434 -14.11 -0.32 2.05
N ALA A 435 -13.25 -1.13 1.42
CA ALA A 435 -13.73 -2.27 0.63
C ALA A 435 -14.54 -3.27 1.47
N ARG A 436 -15.72 -3.65 0.98
CA ARG A 436 -16.58 -4.67 1.61
C ARG A 436 -16.44 -6.07 1.01
N SER A 437 -15.87 -6.20 -0.19
CA SER A 437 -15.72 -7.48 -0.88
C SER A 437 -14.25 -7.89 -1.05
N GLU A 438 -13.99 -9.20 -1.09
CA GLU A 438 -12.64 -9.73 -1.30
C GLU A 438 -12.10 -9.39 -2.69
N ARG A 439 -12.98 -9.35 -3.71
CA ARG A 439 -12.64 -8.91 -5.07
C ARG A 439 -12.13 -7.46 -5.06
N SER A 440 -12.87 -6.55 -4.42
CA SER A 440 -12.48 -5.13 -4.30
C SER A 440 -11.15 -4.97 -3.54
N LYS A 441 -10.93 -5.76 -2.49
CA LYS A 441 -9.66 -5.74 -1.73
C LYS A 441 -8.48 -6.21 -2.57
N ASN A 442 -8.66 -7.28 -3.34
CA ASN A 442 -7.60 -7.84 -4.18
C ASN A 442 -7.25 -6.90 -5.33
N ALA A 443 -8.24 -6.32 -6.02
CA ALA A 443 -8.01 -5.32 -7.06
C ALA A 443 -7.22 -4.12 -6.49
N ALA A 444 -7.69 -3.54 -5.38
CA ALA A 444 -6.96 -2.46 -4.72
C ALA A 444 -5.55 -2.89 -4.30
N ALA A 445 -5.37 -4.09 -3.75
CA ALA A 445 -4.05 -4.57 -3.34
C ALA A 445 -3.08 -4.76 -4.50
N LEU A 446 -3.55 -5.05 -5.71
CA LEU A 446 -2.69 -5.13 -6.90
C LEU A 446 -2.24 -3.74 -7.33
N GLU A 447 -3.18 -2.82 -7.52
CA GLU A 447 -2.88 -1.45 -7.96
C GLU A 447 -2.02 -0.67 -6.98
N ASN A 448 -2.29 -0.88 -5.70
CA ASN A 448 -1.59 -0.22 -4.61
C ASN A 448 -0.12 -0.67 -4.44
N LYS A 449 0.34 -1.74 -5.12
CA LYS A 449 1.76 -2.20 -5.06
C LYS A 449 2.72 -1.25 -5.76
N SER A 450 2.21 -0.44 -6.68
CA SER A 450 2.99 0.58 -7.39
C SER A 450 3.37 1.77 -6.50
N ASP A 451 2.78 1.88 -5.30
CA ASP A 451 3.12 2.92 -4.33
C ASP A 451 4.50 2.66 -3.71
N ILE A 452 5.42 3.59 -3.93
CA ILE A 452 6.79 3.55 -3.40
C ILE A 452 6.80 3.97 -1.92
N GLU A 453 5.80 4.74 -1.47
CA GLU A 453 5.70 5.22 -0.08
C GLU A 453 4.65 4.42 0.68
N GLU A 454 5.10 3.43 1.46
CA GLU A 454 4.23 2.61 2.31
C GLU A 454 3.45 3.48 3.31
N MET A 455 2.22 3.88 2.96
CA MET A 455 1.27 4.37 3.96
C MET A 455 0.93 3.17 4.87
N ASN A 456 1.16 3.28 6.18
CA ASN A 456 0.93 2.15 7.10
C ASN A 456 -0.57 1.81 7.15
N TYR A 457 -0.91 0.53 7.36
CA TYR A 457 -2.28 0.00 7.39
C TYR A 457 -3.22 0.80 8.31
N PHE A 458 -2.69 1.37 9.39
CA PHE A 458 -3.44 2.20 10.32
C PHE A 458 -3.80 3.59 9.75
N SER A 459 -2.84 4.27 9.11
CA SER A 459 -3.06 5.56 8.43
C SER A 459 -4.04 5.39 7.26
N LYS A 460 -3.94 4.25 6.56
CA LYS A 460 -4.88 3.79 5.53
C LYS A 460 -6.32 3.69 6.06
N GLN A 461 -6.53 3.01 7.18
CA GLN A 461 -7.88 2.82 7.74
C GLN A 461 -8.43 4.10 8.39
N THR A 462 -7.55 4.93 8.94
CA THR A 462 -7.92 6.25 9.46
C THR A 462 -8.38 7.18 8.35
N PHE A 463 -7.63 7.27 7.24
CA PHE A 463 -7.98 8.08 6.08
C PHE A 463 -9.36 7.72 5.52
N LEU A 464 -9.61 6.42 5.32
CA LEU A 464 -10.89 5.94 4.77
C LEU A 464 -12.08 6.25 5.69
N ASN A 465 -11.85 6.38 7.00
CA ASN A 465 -12.90 6.74 7.95
C ASN A 465 -13.22 8.25 7.95
N PHE A 466 -12.34 9.09 7.41
CA PHE A 466 -12.53 10.55 7.27
C PHE A 466 -13.01 10.98 5.88
N LEU A 467 -13.34 10.02 5.01
CA LEU A 467 -13.93 10.33 3.72
C LEU A 467 -15.25 11.09 3.95
N ASN A 468 -15.35 12.29 3.38
CA ASN A 468 -16.58 13.06 3.40
C ASN A 468 -17.68 12.25 2.69
N ARG A 469 -18.82 12.01 3.38
CA ARG A 469 -19.98 11.31 2.82
C ARG A 469 -20.46 11.93 1.51
N GLU A 470 -20.46 13.26 1.41
CA GLU A 470 -20.87 13.95 0.19
C GLU A 470 -19.98 13.58 -1.00
N LYS A 471 -18.66 13.52 -0.78
CA LYS A 471 -17.71 13.12 -1.82
C LYS A 471 -17.89 11.66 -2.22
N ILE A 472 -18.09 10.76 -1.25
CA ILE A 472 -18.39 9.35 -1.55
C ILE A 472 -19.65 9.26 -2.41
N ILE A 473 -20.72 9.99 -2.05
CA ILE A 473 -21.98 9.98 -2.81
C ILE A 473 -21.76 10.54 -4.22
N ALA A 474 -21.04 11.65 -4.35
CA ALA A 474 -20.75 12.28 -5.64
C ALA A 474 -19.89 11.36 -6.53
N SER A 475 -18.83 10.74 -5.99
CA SER A 475 -18.01 9.76 -6.72
C SER A 475 -18.79 8.51 -7.08
N ASN A 476 -19.71 8.04 -6.23
CA ASN A 476 -20.58 6.90 -6.55
C ASN A 476 -21.54 7.23 -7.71
N LYS A 477 -22.19 8.41 -7.69
CA LYS A 477 -23.01 8.88 -8.82
C LYS A 477 -22.21 8.97 -10.11
N LEU A 478 -21.01 9.56 -10.05
CA LEU A 478 -20.07 9.61 -11.18
C LEU A 478 -19.72 8.22 -11.68
N ALA A 479 -19.42 7.28 -10.77
CA ALA A 479 -19.08 5.91 -11.14
C ALA A 479 -20.23 5.21 -11.86
N ILE A 480 -21.48 5.43 -11.43
CA ILE A 480 -22.68 4.86 -12.08
C ILE A 480 -22.86 5.41 -13.49
N ASP A 481 -22.74 6.73 -13.66
CA ASP A 481 -22.91 7.37 -14.96
C ASP A 481 -21.78 6.96 -15.93
N VAL A 482 -20.53 6.95 -15.47
CA VAL A 482 -19.39 6.46 -16.26
C VAL A 482 -19.55 4.99 -16.62
N GLN A 483 -19.87 4.11 -15.66
CA GLN A 483 -20.04 2.68 -15.90
C GLN A 483 -21.10 2.42 -16.98
N ARG A 484 -22.27 3.06 -16.86
CA ARG A 484 -23.40 2.87 -17.77
C ARG A 484 -23.03 3.25 -19.20
N GLU A 485 -22.48 4.43 -19.41
CA GLU A 485 -22.19 4.95 -20.75
C GLU A 485 -20.97 4.26 -21.40
N VAL A 486 -19.92 3.97 -20.63
CA VAL A 486 -18.76 3.19 -21.10
C VAL A 486 -19.21 1.80 -21.56
N LEU A 487 -20.02 1.11 -20.76
CA LEU A 487 -20.53 -0.21 -21.12
C LEU A 487 -21.43 -0.16 -22.36
N ALA A 488 -22.31 0.83 -22.47
CA ALA A 488 -23.21 0.98 -23.61
C ALA A 488 -22.42 1.16 -24.92
N ARG A 489 -21.41 2.05 -24.91
CA ARG A 489 -20.53 2.25 -26.07
C ARG A 489 -19.69 1.02 -26.38
N ALA A 490 -19.11 0.37 -25.37
CA ALA A 490 -18.35 -0.86 -25.55
C ALA A 490 -19.18 -1.97 -26.20
N LYS A 491 -20.44 -2.16 -25.75
CA LYS A 491 -21.38 -3.13 -26.33
C LYS A 491 -21.78 -2.82 -27.76
N SER A 492 -21.78 -1.54 -28.17
CA SER A 492 -22.06 -1.14 -29.55
C SER A 492 -20.97 -1.58 -30.54
N VAL A 493 -19.74 -1.80 -30.06
CA VAL A 493 -18.61 -2.29 -30.88
C VAL A 493 -18.39 -3.80 -30.73
N SER A 494 -18.66 -4.36 -29.55
CA SER A 494 -18.44 -5.78 -29.29
C SER A 494 -19.46 -6.32 -28.28
N SER A 495 -20.24 -7.33 -28.70
CA SER A 495 -21.15 -8.05 -27.81
C SER A 495 -20.44 -8.81 -26.67
N LYS A 496 -19.11 -8.96 -26.75
CA LYS A 496 -18.27 -9.57 -25.70
C LYS A 496 -17.99 -8.61 -24.53
N ALA A 497 -18.25 -7.31 -24.70
CA ALA A 497 -18.12 -6.34 -23.61
C ALA A 497 -19.05 -6.74 -22.46
N SER A 498 -18.48 -6.89 -21.27
CA SER A 498 -19.20 -7.38 -20.10
C SER A 498 -19.20 -6.38 -18.96
N ASP A 499 -20.26 -6.41 -18.17
CA ASP A 499 -20.46 -5.52 -17.04
C ASP A 499 -19.85 -6.12 -15.77
N GLY A 500 -18.84 -5.46 -15.22
CA GLY A 500 -18.30 -5.77 -13.90
C GLY A 500 -18.93 -4.95 -12.77
N GLY A 501 -19.68 -3.90 -13.12
CA GLY A 501 -20.44 -3.04 -12.22
C GLY A 501 -19.63 -1.95 -11.52
N VAL A 502 -20.34 -1.17 -10.70
CA VAL A 502 -19.75 -0.14 -9.83
C VAL A 502 -19.39 -0.76 -8.47
N ARG A 503 -18.22 -0.40 -7.93
CA ARG A 503 -17.70 -0.99 -6.69
C ARG A 503 -17.01 0.04 -5.79
N GLU A 504 -17.03 -0.22 -4.50
CA GLU A 504 -16.20 0.50 -3.52
C GLU A 504 -14.88 -0.24 -3.27
N ALA A 505 -13.78 0.52 -3.17
CA ALA A 505 -12.46 -0.02 -2.85
C ALA A 505 -11.46 1.04 -2.34
N PRO A 506 -10.45 0.65 -1.54
CA PRO A 506 -9.44 1.55 -0.97
C PRO A 506 -8.26 1.75 -1.94
N PHE A 507 -8.50 2.34 -3.11
CA PHE A 507 -7.45 2.66 -4.08
C PHE A 507 -6.65 3.91 -3.66
N TRP A 508 -5.32 3.79 -3.55
CA TRP A 508 -4.46 4.92 -3.13
C TRP A 508 -4.44 6.04 -4.15
N VAL A 509 -4.62 5.74 -5.44
CA VAL A 509 -4.71 6.76 -6.48
C VAL A 509 -5.95 7.66 -6.35
N LEU A 510 -6.95 7.27 -5.55
CA LEU A 510 -8.12 8.12 -5.29
C LEU A 510 -7.99 8.89 -3.96
N VAL A 511 -7.00 8.54 -3.14
CA VAL A 511 -6.77 9.17 -1.83
C VAL A 511 -6.27 10.60 -2.01
N GLY A 512 -6.86 11.51 -1.24
CA GLY A 512 -6.50 12.94 -1.23
C GLY A 512 -7.17 13.78 -2.31
N ALA A 513 -7.98 13.18 -3.21
CA ALA A 513 -8.76 13.93 -4.19
C ALA A 513 -9.78 14.86 -3.49
N LEU A 514 -9.76 16.14 -3.85
CA LEU A 514 -10.66 17.13 -3.27
C LEU A 514 -12.00 17.24 -4.01
N MET A 515 -12.10 16.61 -5.17
CA MET A 515 -13.26 16.53 -6.06
C MET A 515 -13.79 15.09 -6.17
N PRO A 516 -14.96 14.86 -6.79
CA PRO A 516 -15.41 13.51 -7.14
C PRO A 516 -14.37 12.79 -8.01
N ALA A 517 -14.07 11.56 -7.63
CA ALA A 517 -12.95 10.78 -8.14
C ALA A 517 -13.32 9.31 -8.30
N VAL A 518 -12.99 8.74 -9.46
CA VAL A 518 -13.22 7.32 -9.78
C VAL A 518 -12.00 6.69 -10.44
N LEU A 519 -11.90 5.37 -10.32
CA LEU A 519 -10.96 4.53 -11.06
C LEU A 519 -11.77 3.65 -12.02
N LEU A 520 -11.54 3.79 -13.32
CA LEU A 520 -12.15 2.98 -14.37
C LEU A 520 -11.19 1.87 -14.78
N GLU A 521 -11.58 0.62 -14.49
CA GLU A 521 -10.99 -0.57 -15.05
C GLU A 521 -11.68 -0.90 -16.38
N VAL A 522 -10.97 -0.71 -17.50
CA VAL A 522 -11.56 -0.85 -18.84
C VAL A 522 -11.80 -2.29 -19.29
N GLY A 523 -11.38 -3.26 -18.46
CA GLY A 523 -11.42 -4.70 -18.71
C GLY A 523 -10.18 -5.39 -18.14
N TYR A 524 -10.13 -6.71 -18.20
CA TYR A 524 -9.04 -7.52 -17.68
C TYR A 524 -7.98 -7.79 -18.76
N ILE A 525 -6.83 -7.12 -18.69
CA ILE A 525 -5.73 -7.31 -19.66
C ILE A 525 -5.21 -8.75 -19.69
N THR A 526 -5.28 -9.43 -18.55
CA THR A 526 -4.86 -10.84 -18.41
C THR A 526 -5.85 -11.82 -19.01
N HIS A 527 -7.09 -11.42 -19.28
CA HIS A 527 -8.10 -12.32 -19.83
C HIS A 527 -7.85 -12.49 -21.34
N PRO A 528 -7.73 -13.73 -21.87
CA PRO A 528 -7.27 -13.95 -23.25
C PRO A 528 -8.04 -13.15 -24.30
N SER A 529 -9.38 -13.21 -24.29
CA SER A 529 -10.19 -12.49 -25.28
C SER A 529 -10.44 -11.02 -24.95
N GLU A 530 -10.29 -10.61 -23.68
CA GLU A 530 -10.60 -9.24 -23.27
C GLU A 530 -9.35 -8.37 -23.40
N GLY A 531 -8.16 -8.91 -23.13
CA GLY A 531 -6.87 -8.28 -23.40
C GLY A 531 -6.74 -7.83 -24.87
N ASP A 532 -7.09 -8.71 -25.82
CA ASP A 532 -7.10 -8.36 -27.24
C ASP A 532 -8.16 -7.30 -27.57
N LEU A 533 -9.32 -7.37 -26.91
CA LEU A 533 -10.41 -6.42 -27.11
C LEU A 533 -10.05 -5.02 -26.62
N ILE A 534 -9.49 -4.88 -25.41
CA ILE A 534 -9.08 -3.58 -24.86
C ILE A 534 -7.88 -2.99 -25.61
N ASN A 535 -7.08 -3.81 -26.29
CA ASN A 535 -5.99 -3.34 -27.15
C ASN A 535 -6.50 -2.87 -28.53
N ASN A 536 -7.73 -3.20 -28.92
CA ASN A 536 -8.29 -2.80 -30.21
C ASN A 536 -8.62 -1.30 -30.25
N SER A 537 -8.12 -0.59 -31.27
CA SER A 537 -8.31 0.87 -31.37
C SER A 537 -9.78 1.29 -31.41
N LYS A 538 -10.65 0.62 -32.18
CA LYS A 538 -12.08 0.97 -32.28
C LYS A 538 -12.80 0.77 -30.95
N TYR A 539 -12.41 -0.27 -30.21
CA TYR A 539 -12.95 -0.50 -28.87
C TYR A 539 -12.48 0.57 -27.89
N GLN A 540 -11.21 0.98 -27.93
CA GLN A 540 -10.70 2.10 -27.14
C GLN A 540 -11.40 3.43 -27.48
N ASP A 541 -11.72 3.68 -28.75
CA ASP A 541 -12.49 4.86 -29.16
C ASP A 541 -13.90 4.83 -28.56
N ALA A 542 -14.55 3.66 -28.54
CA ALA A 542 -15.84 3.49 -27.89
C ALA A 542 -15.78 3.70 -26.37
N LEU A 543 -14.76 3.14 -25.69
CA LEU A 543 -14.54 3.37 -24.26
C LEU A 543 -14.32 4.86 -23.95
N ALA A 544 -13.49 5.54 -24.74
CA ALA A 544 -13.21 6.97 -24.61
C ALA A 544 -14.48 7.82 -24.78
N LYS A 545 -15.26 7.54 -25.82
CA LYS A 545 -16.54 8.22 -26.05
C LYS A 545 -17.54 7.95 -24.93
N GLY A 546 -17.62 6.72 -24.44
CA GLY A 546 -18.49 6.36 -23.32
C GLY A 546 -18.08 7.03 -22.02
N LEU A 547 -16.79 7.22 -21.78
CA LEU A 547 -16.30 7.99 -20.63
C LEU A 547 -16.73 9.46 -20.74
N ALA A 548 -16.58 10.07 -21.91
CA ALA A 548 -17.03 11.43 -22.15
C ALA A 548 -18.56 11.58 -22.01
N ASP A 549 -19.33 10.63 -22.53
CA ASP A 549 -20.80 10.58 -22.36
C ASP A 549 -21.19 10.45 -20.88
N GLY A 550 -20.51 9.59 -20.12
CA GLY A 550 -20.77 9.43 -18.68
C GLY A 550 -20.48 10.69 -17.87
N ILE A 551 -19.43 11.44 -18.26
CA ILE A 551 -19.10 12.75 -17.66
C ILE A 551 -20.17 13.79 -18.00
N ASP A 552 -20.65 13.84 -19.24
CA ASP A 552 -21.76 14.73 -19.64
C ASP A 552 -23.02 14.43 -18.82
N VAL A 553 -23.39 13.16 -18.70
CA VAL A 553 -24.56 12.76 -17.92
C VAL A 553 -24.39 13.16 -16.46
N TYR A 554 -23.21 12.89 -15.87
CA TYR A 554 -22.93 13.28 -14.49
C TYR A 554 -23.16 14.78 -14.27
N PHE A 555 -22.57 15.65 -15.11
CA PHE A 555 -22.76 17.10 -14.95
C PHE A 555 -24.19 17.55 -15.27
N SER A 556 -24.91 16.87 -16.15
CA SER A 556 -26.32 17.17 -16.46
C SER A 556 -27.27 16.87 -15.30
N ASN A 557 -26.90 15.92 -14.43
CA ASN A 557 -27.69 15.49 -13.28
C ASN A 557 -27.38 16.29 -12.00
N GLN A 558 -26.40 17.21 -12.07
CA GLN A 558 -26.01 18.10 -10.95
C GLN A 558 -26.59 19.51 -11.10
N GLN A 559 -27.27 19.80 -12.22
CA GLN A 559 -28.13 20.97 -12.41
C GLN A 559 -29.54 20.62 -11.97
#